data_AF-A0A355F785-F1
#
_entry.id   AF-A0A355F785-F1
#
_cell.length_a   1.000
_cell.length_b   1.000
_cell.length_c   1.000
_cell.angle_alpha   90.00
_cell.angle_beta   90.00
_cell.angle_gamma   90.00
#
_symmetry.space_group_name_H-M   'P 1'
#
loop_
_entity.id
_entity.type
_entity.pdbx_description
1 polymer ?
#
loop_
_entity_poly.entity_id
_entity_poly.type
_entity_poly.pdbx_seq_one_letter_code
_entity_poly.pdbx_strand_id
1 'polypeptide(L)'
;MAPRRKKTAADLATFDPKPSLRFGAKVLGALKTEHALIGKVAMWYWLENPADHEYTKDVDFAVPHALMPALVEKLRAADMQVRPLSIGGVHAMSEPAGIRADFIDRSSEEWGDLQPLYRDVMASAMQSDDRLSGVPVASPEHLVTMKLGAATDKDERDAMRLLAKVEDLDVDKTRDLVKRFLGPSGIGRLEECLRRAGHPRAKRAYMESS
;
A
#
# COMPACT_ATOMS: atom_id res chain seq x y z
N MET A 1 36.34 -23.59 -2.14
CA MET A 1 35.00 -22.96 -2.05
C MET A 1 33.96 -24.05 -1.89
N ALA A 2 33.29 -24.12 -0.74
CA ALA A 2 32.18 -25.06 -0.56
C ALA A 2 30.91 -24.52 -1.25
N PRO A 3 30.10 -25.36 -1.91
CA PRO A 3 28.86 -24.92 -2.52
C PRO A 3 27.87 -24.49 -1.43
N ARG A 4 27.33 -23.27 -1.54
CA ARG A 4 26.29 -22.76 -0.65
C ARG A 4 25.04 -23.62 -0.77
N ARG A 5 24.63 -24.27 0.33
CA ARG A 5 23.34 -24.96 0.48
C ARG A 5 22.19 -24.03 0.04
N LYS A 6 21.43 -24.42 -1.00
CA LYS A 6 20.09 -23.91 -1.25
C LYS A 6 19.21 -24.33 -0.07
N LYS A 7 18.81 -23.37 0.78
CA LYS A 7 17.73 -23.62 1.73
C LYS A 7 16.43 -23.65 0.93
N THR A 8 15.75 -24.79 0.96
CA THR A 8 14.35 -24.94 0.54
C THR A 8 13.48 -24.12 1.48
N ALA A 9 12.63 -23.26 0.92
CA ALA A 9 11.61 -22.53 1.64
C ALA A 9 10.69 -23.54 2.34
N ALA A 10 10.83 -23.67 3.66
CA ALA A 10 9.88 -24.39 4.48
C ALA A 10 8.67 -23.46 4.71
N ASP A 11 7.57 -23.80 4.04
CA ASP A 11 6.18 -23.67 4.51
C ASP A 11 5.71 -22.33 5.07
N LEU A 12 5.74 -21.30 4.22
CA LEU A 12 4.62 -20.34 4.21
C LEU A 12 3.92 -20.55 2.87
N ALA A 13 2.62 -20.88 2.91
CA ALA A 13 1.79 -20.93 1.71
C ALA A 13 1.94 -19.58 0.99
N THR A 14 2.74 -19.53 -0.07
CA THR A 14 3.05 -18.31 -0.79
C THR A 14 1.77 -17.93 -1.52
N PHE A 15 1.05 -16.96 -0.97
CA PHE A 15 0.01 -16.28 -1.73
C PHE A 15 0.68 -15.75 -3.01
N ASP A 16 0.34 -16.34 -4.16
CA ASP A 16 0.73 -15.79 -5.45
C ASP A 16 -0.17 -14.59 -5.72
N PRO A 17 0.35 -13.35 -5.75
CA PRO A 17 -0.49 -12.17 -5.99
C PRO A 17 -0.97 -12.09 -7.43
N LYS A 18 -0.38 -12.85 -8.38
CA LYS A 18 -0.63 -12.69 -9.82
C LYS A 18 -2.10 -12.85 -10.23
N PRO A 19 -2.86 -13.86 -9.75
CA PRO A 19 -4.28 -14.00 -10.11
C PRO A 19 -5.09 -12.78 -9.66
N SER A 20 -4.94 -12.38 -8.39
CA SER A 20 -5.62 -11.20 -7.83
C SER A 20 -5.22 -9.90 -8.52
N LEU A 21 -3.94 -9.72 -8.83
CA LEU A 21 -3.40 -8.54 -9.49
C LEU A 21 -3.97 -8.40 -10.92
N ARG A 22 -3.95 -9.48 -11.70
CA ARG A 22 -4.54 -9.51 -13.05
C ARG A 22 -6.04 -9.28 -13.03
N PHE A 23 -6.73 -9.88 -12.06
CA PHE A 23 -8.17 -9.69 -11.88
C PHE A 23 -8.50 -8.22 -11.57
N GLY A 24 -7.84 -7.63 -10.57
CA GLY A 24 -8.03 -6.23 -10.21
C GLY A 24 -7.72 -5.29 -11.38
N ALA A 25 -6.60 -5.48 -12.08
CA ALA A 25 -6.24 -4.72 -13.27
C ALA A 25 -7.33 -4.78 -14.36
N LYS A 26 -7.87 -5.98 -14.63
CA LYS A 26 -8.94 -6.18 -15.62
C LYS A 26 -10.22 -5.44 -15.22
N VAL A 27 -10.62 -5.54 -13.94
CA VAL A 27 -11.84 -4.90 -13.42
C VAL A 27 -11.69 -3.37 -13.49
N LEU A 28 -10.60 -2.82 -12.97
CA LEU A 28 -10.36 -1.38 -12.91
C LEU A 28 -10.14 -0.79 -14.30
N GLY A 29 -9.44 -1.50 -15.20
CA GLY A 29 -9.29 -1.11 -16.59
C GLY A 29 -10.63 -1.06 -17.35
N ALA A 30 -11.54 -2.02 -17.09
CA ALA A 30 -12.87 -2.01 -17.69
C ALA A 30 -13.73 -0.83 -17.19
N LEU A 31 -13.47 -0.34 -15.98
CA LEU A 31 -14.14 0.82 -15.38
C LEU A 31 -13.47 2.16 -15.75
N LYS A 32 -12.31 2.13 -16.44
CA LYS A 32 -11.56 3.33 -16.89
C LYS A 32 -11.35 4.37 -15.77
N THR A 33 -10.95 3.89 -14.61
CA THR A 33 -10.80 4.70 -13.40
C THR A 33 -9.33 4.81 -13.00
N GLU A 34 -9.00 5.92 -12.35
CA GLU A 34 -7.73 6.06 -11.64
C GLU A 34 -7.67 5.02 -10.51
N HIS A 35 -6.49 4.46 -10.30
CA HIS A 35 -6.22 3.49 -9.26
C HIS A 35 -4.72 3.39 -8.99
N ALA A 36 -4.35 2.82 -7.85
CA ALA A 36 -2.97 2.47 -7.54
C ALA A 36 -2.92 1.14 -6.79
N LEU A 37 -1.91 0.32 -7.08
CA LEU A 37 -1.51 -0.78 -6.23
C LEU A 37 -0.91 -0.21 -4.95
N ILE A 38 -1.45 -0.64 -3.80
CA ILE A 38 -1.02 -0.23 -2.46
C ILE A 38 -0.73 -1.44 -1.59
N GLY A 39 -0.57 -1.23 -0.28
CA GLY A 39 -0.44 -2.31 0.69
C GLY A 39 0.84 -3.12 0.52
N LYS A 40 0.80 -4.40 0.94
CA LYS A 40 2.02 -5.23 1.02
C LYS A 40 2.58 -5.59 -0.35
N VAL A 41 1.72 -5.87 -1.32
CA VAL A 41 2.17 -6.23 -2.67
C VAL A 41 2.84 -5.03 -3.36
N ALA A 42 2.37 -3.80 -3.11
CA ALA A 42 3.10 -2.60 -3.53
C ALA A 42 4.46 -2.47 -2.84
N MET A 43 4.55 -2.77 -1.54
CA MET A 43 5.85 -2.75 -0.84
C MET A 43 6.84 -3.77 -1.42
N TRP A 44 6.38 -4.95 -1.85
CA TRP A 44 7.25 -5.96 -2.48
C TRP A 44 7.91 -5.45 -3.77
N TYR A 45 7.28 -4.51 -4.49
CA TYR A 45 7.87 -3.88 -5.67
C TYR A 45 9.10 -3.04 -5.31
N TRP A 46 9.06 -2.35 -4.16
CA TRP A 46 10.14 -1.46 -3.70
C TRP A 46 11.22 -2.15 -2.86
N LEU A 47 10.91 -3.31 -2.27
CA LEU A 47 11.84 -4.08 -1.45
C LEU A 47 12.59 -5.10 -2.30
N GLU A 48 13.85 -4.82 -2.62
CA GLU A 48 14.65 -5.68 -3.51
C GLU A 48 14.87 -7.10 -2.96
N ASN A 49 15.03 -7.22 -1.65
CA ASN A 49 15.34 -8.49 -1.00
C ASN A 49 14.04 -9.24 -0.63
N PRO A 50 13.78 -10.43 -1.21
CA PRO A 50 12.57 -11.21 -0.91
C PRO A 50 12.43 -11.63 0.57
N ALA A 51 13.52 -11.64 1.34
CA ALA A 51 13.44 -11.91 2.78
C ALA A 51 12.72 -10.79 3.56
N ASP A 52 12.64 -9.59 2.97
CA ASP A 52 11.91 -8.45 3.53
C ASP A 52 10.43 -8.44 3.09
N HIS A 53 10.00 -9.38 2.26
CA HIS A 53 8.61 -9.52 1.81
C HIS A 53 7.77 -10.22 2.88
N GLU A 54 7.06 -9.42 3.68
CA GLU A 54 6.09 -10.00 4.60
C GLU A 54 4.92 -10.65 3.87
N TYR A 55 4.45 -11.77 4.41
CA TYR A 55 3.27 -12.47 3.94
C TYR A 55 2.02 -11.57 3.91
N THR A 56 1.23 -11.72 2.85
CA THR A 56 -0.10 -11.15 2.67
C THR A 56 -1.04 -12.17 2.03
N LYS A 57 -2.36 -11.95 2.11
CA LYS A 57 -3.38 -12.87 1.56
C LYS A 57 -4.17 -12.28 0.40
N ASP A 58 -3.93 -11.03 0.09
CA ASP A 58 -4.73 -10.19 -0.79
C ASP A 58 -3.83 -9.18 -1.52
N VAL A 59 -4.39 -8.62 -2.58
CA VAL A 59 -3.82 -7.50 -3.32
C VAL A 59 -4.68 -6.27 -3.05
N ASP A 60 -4.05 -5.19 -2.60
CA ASP A 60 -4.75 -3.95 -2.24
C ASP A 60 -4.69 -2.92 -3.37
N PHE A 61 -5.83 -2.33 -3.73
CA PHE A 61 -5.95 -1.25 -4.69
C PHE A 61 -6.57 -0.01 -4.04
N ALA A 62 -5.94 1.14 -4.18
CA ALA A 62 -6.58 2.43 -3.95
C ALA A 62 -7.53 2.73 -5.11
N VAL A 63 -8.75 3.15 -4.78
CA VAL A 63 -9.81 3.46 -5.75
C VAL A 63 -10.64 4.68 -5.30
N PRO A 64 -11.27 5.43 -6.21
CA PRO A 64 -12.13 6.55 -5.83
C PRO A 64 -13.41 6.06 -5.14
N HIS A 65 -13.85 6.73 -4.08
CA HIS A 65 -15.11 6.40 -3.39
C HIS A 65 -16.32 6.38 -4.33
N ALA A 66 -16.40 7.36 -5.24
CA ALA A 66 -17.48 7.46 -6.22
C ALA A 66 -17.60 6.24 -7.16
N LEU A 67 -16.54 5.43 -7.27
CA LEU A 67 -16.53 4.21 -8.09
C LEU A 67 -17.28 3.04 -7.41
N MET A 68 -17.47 3.07 -6.10
CA MET A 68 -17.86 1.86 -5.34
C MET A 68 -19.15 1.18 -5.82
N PRO A 69 -20.23 1.91 -6.17
CA PRO A 69 -21.44 1.27 -6.71
C PRO A 69 -21.14 0.46 -7.98
N ALA A 70 -20.49 1.08 -8.97
CA ALA A 70 -20.17 0.43 -10.25
C ALA A 70 -19.16 -0.72 -10.09
N LEU A 71 -18.20 -0.57 -9.17
CA LEU A 71 -17.25 -1.63 -8.85
C LEU A 71 -17.94 -2.85 -8.24
N VAL A 72 -18.82 -2.67 -7.25
CA VAL A 72 -19.55 -3.76 -6.61
C VAL A 72 -20.44 -4.50 -7.61
N GLU A 73 -21.13 -3.79 -8.49
CA GLU A 73 -21.91 -4.40 -9.58
C GLU A 73 -21.02 -5.23 -10.50
N LYS A 74 -19.86 -4.70 -10.91
CA LYS A 74 -18.90 -5.40 -11.77
C LYS A 74 -18.34 -6.67 -11.12
N LEU A 75 -18.02 -6.61 -9.83
CA LEU A 75 -17.52 -7.73 -9.05
C LEU A 75 -18.58 -8.84 -8.92
N ARG A 76 -19.83 -8.47 -8.61
CA ARG A 76 -20.95 -9.43 -8.53
C ARG A 76 -21.24 -10.08 -9.88
N ALA A 77 -21.19 -9.31 -10.97
CA ALA A 77 -21.34 -9.85 -12.33
C ALA A 77 -20.21 -10.82 -12.72
N ALA A 78 -19.07 -10.77 -12.04
CA ALA A 78 -17.95 -11.69 -12.19
C ALA A 78 -17.98 -12.87 -11.19
N ASP A 79 -19.13 -13.11 -10.53
CA ASP A 79 -19.33 -14.18 -9.54
C ASP A 79 -18.36 -14.11 -8.35
N MET A 80 -17.99 -12.90 -7.95
CA MET A 80 -17.15 -12.66 -6.78
C MET A 80 -18.01 -12.58 -5.51
N GLN A 81 -17.52 -13.14 -4.41
CA GLN A 81 -18.02 -12.79 -3.09
C GLN A 81 -17.48 -11.41 -2.72
N VAL A 82 -18.37 -10.48 -2.37
CA VAL A 82 -18.03 -9.09 -2.04
C VAL A 82 -18.42 -8.78 -0.60
N ARG A 83 -17.49 -8.25 0.19
CA ARG A 83 -17.71 -7.86 1.59
C ARG A 83 -17.22 -6.44 1.83
N PRO A 84 -17.95 -5.60 2.59
CA PRO A 84 -17.46 -4.28 2.96
C PRO A 84 -16.23 -4.37 3.87
N LEU A 85 -15.31 -3.42 3.74
CA LEU A 85 -14.16 -3.24 4.63
C LEU A 85 -14.47 -2.19 5.69
N SER A 86 -13.99 -2.36 6.92
CA SER A 86 -14.17 -1.37 8.00
C SER A 86 -13.47 -0.04 7.73
N ILE A 87 -12.40 -0.08 6.94
CA ILE A 87 -11.61 1.09 6.54
C ILE A 87 -12.18 1.81 5.30
N GLY A 88 -13.33 1.39 4.77
CA GLY A 88 -13.87 1.88 3.50
C GLY A 88 -13.49 0.99 2.32
N GLY A 89 -14.36 0.95 1.32
CA GLY A 89 -14.23 0.05 0.16
C GLY A 89 -14.72 -1.38 0.39
N VAL A 90 -14.25 -2.32 -0.43
CA VAL A 90 -14.72 -3.72 -0.48
C VAL A 90 -13.61 -4.75 -0.68
N HIS A 91 -13.75 -5.89 -0.01
CA HIS A 91 -13.01 -7.12 -0.28
C HIS A 91 -13.74 -7.95 -1.34
N ALA A 92 -13.03 -8.38 -2.38
CA ALA A 92 -13.51 -9.31 -3.39
C ALA A 92 -12.74 -10.63 -3.32
N MET A 93 -13.45 -11.75 -3.24
CA MET A 93 -12.84 -13.08 -3.21
C MET A 93 -13.55 -14.11 -4.08
N SER A 94 -12.75 -15.02 -4.66
CA SER A 94 -13.20 -16.23 -5.35
C SER A 94 -12.22 -17.35 -5.03
N GLU A 95 -12.64 -18.30 -4.19
CA GLU A 95 -11.82 -19.46 -3.81
C GLU A 95 -11.47 -20.34 -5.03
N PRO A 96 -12.41 -20.68 -5.94
CA PRO A 96 -12.08 -21.49 -7.12
C PRO A 96 -11.05 -20.84 -8.04
N ALA A 97 -11.05 -19.50 -8.12
CA ALA A 97 -10.11 -18.75 -8.95
C ALA A 97 -8.84 -18.31 -8.21
N GLY A 98 -8.73 -18.57 -6.90
CA GLY A 98 -7.63 -18.10 -6.07
C GLY A 98 -7.51 -16.57 -6.01
N ILE A 99 -8.62 -15.85 -6.13
CA ILE A 99 -8.65 -14.37 -6.16
C ILE A 99 -9.01 -13.85 -4.78
N ARG A 100 -8.22 -12.88 -4.32
CA ARG A 100 -8.40 -12.09 -3.10
C ARG A 100 -7.86 -10.68 -3.34
N ALA A 101 -8.74 -9.70 -3.43
CA ALA A 101 -8.37 -8.32 -3.71
C ALA A 101 -9.19 -7.36 -2.86
N ASP A 102 -8.52 -6.37 -2.28
CA ASP A 102 -9.14 -5.25 -1.56
C ASP A 102 -9.16 -4.03 -2.47
N PHE A 103 -10.32 -3.37 -2.56
CA PHE A 103 -10.50 -2.11 -3.26
C PHE A 103 -10.89 -1.06 -2.23
N ILE A 104 -9.94 -0.20 -1.88
CA ILE A 104 -9.99 0.67 -0.70
C ILE A 104 -10.12 2.14 -1.13
N ASP A 105 -11.11 2.84 -0.61
CA ASP A 105 -11.33 4.28 -0.83
C ASP A 105 -10.99 5.16 0.39
N ARG A 106 -10.84 4.55 1.58
CA ARG A 106 -10.66 5.22 2.87
C ARG A 106 -11.77 6.19 3.29
N SER A 107 -13.00 5.98 2.80
CA SER A 107 -14.18 6.71 3.29
C SER A 107 -14.72 6.08 4.58
N SER A 108 -13.95 6.13 5.66
CA SER A 108 -14.36 5.55 6.95
C SER A 108 -14.68 6.63 7.97
N GLU A 109 -15.91 6.64 8.48
CA GLU A 109 -16.30 7.53 9.57
C GLU A 109 -15.62 7.15 10.88
N GLU A 110 -15.45 5.85 11.14
CA GLU A 110 -14.85 5.32 12.37
C GLU A 110 -13.33 5.57 12.44
N TRP A 111 -12.64 5.42 11.30
CA TRP A 111 -11.17 5.46 11.24
C TRP A 111 -10.62 6.78 10.68
N GLY A 112 -11.49 7.77 10.46
CA GLY A 112 -11.16 9.05 9.86
C GLY A 112 -11.05 9.01 8.32
N ASP A 113 -11.28 10.16 7.72
CA ASP A 113 -11.27 10.32 6.26
C ASP A 113 -9.85 10.54 5.72
N LEU A 114 -9.31 9.51 5.06
CA LEU A 114 -8.03 9.59 4.35
C LEU A 114 -8.21 9.63 2.81
N GLN A 115 -9.43 9.91 2.33
CA GLN A 115 -9.68 10.07 0.89
C GLN A 115 -8.76 11.12 0.22
N PRO A 116 -8.43 12.28 0.83
CA PRO A 116 -7.51 13.23 0.23
C PRO A 116 -6.13 12.61 -0.06
N LEU A 117 -5.59 11.84 0.88
CA LEU A 117 -4.33 11.11 0.69
C LEU A 117 -4.46 10.06 -0.41
N TYR A 118 -5.52 9.25 -0.40
CA TYR A 118 -5.70 8.18 -1.39
C TYR A 118 -5.88 8.73 -2.82
N ARG A 119 -6.53 9.90 -2.97
CA ARG A 119 -6.61 10.59 -4.26
C ARG A 119 -5.23 11.05 -4.75
N ASP A 120 -4.41 11.60 -3.88
CA ASP A 120 -3.03 12.03 -4.20
C ASP A 120 -2.17 10.82 -4.60
N VAL A 121 -2.30 9.70 -3.87
CA VAL A 121 -1.64 8.41 -4.19
C VAL A 121 -2.01 7.93 -5.59
N MET A 122 -3.30 7.89 -5.93
CA MET A 122 -3.76 7.47 -7.25
C MET A 122 -3.23 8.39 -8.35
N ALA A 123 -3.37 9.71 -8.19
CA ALA A 123 -2.89 10.67 -9.16
C ALA A 123 -1.37 10.56 -9.38
N SER A 124 -0.59 10.43 -8.30
CA SER A 124 0.87 10.25 -8.38
C SER A 124 1.25 8.93 -9.05
N ALA A 125 0.58 7.83 -8.73
CA ALA A 125 0.88 6.52 -9.32
C ALA A 125 0.57 6.50 -10.82
N MET A 126 -0.55 7.09 -11.24
CA MET A 126 -0.95 7.18 -12.65
C MET A 126 0.04 7.98 -13.50
N GLN A 127 0.74 8.95 -12.91
CA GLN A 127 1.75 9.79 -13.60
C GLN A 127 3.16 9.19 -13.59
N SER A 128 3.46 8.26 -12.68
CA SER A 128 4.75 7.54 -12.67
C SER A 128 4.80 6.49 -13.78
N ASP A 129 6.01 6.01 -14.14
CA ASP A 129 6.24 4.82 -14.96
C ASP A 129 6.28 3.51 -14.14
N ASP A 130 6.19 3.60 -12.81
CA ASP A 130 6.25 2.43 -11.92
C ASP A 130 5.04 1.52 -12.07
N ARG A 131 5.26 0.30 -12.58
CA ARG A 131 4.20 -0.65 -12.89
C ARG A 131 4.56 -2.06 -12.42
N LEU A 132 3.68 -2.68 -11.64
CA LEU A 132 3.74 -4.11 -11.36
C LEU A 132 2.71 -4.84 -12.21
N SER A 133 3.17 -5.64 -13.18
CA SER A 133 2.30 -6.34 -14.15
C SER A 133 1.31 -5.39 -14.87
N GLY A 134 1.75 -4.17 -15.19
CA GLY A 134 0.93 -3.16 -15.87
C GLY A 134 0.02 -2.33 -14.95
N VAL A 135 0.03 -2.57 -13.63
CA VAL A 135 -0.74 -1.80 -12.65
C VAL A 135 0.13 -0.67 -12.07
N PRO A 136 -0.32 0.61 -12.07
CA PRO A 136 0.33 1.72 -11.37
C PRO A 136 0.62 1.39 -9.91
N VAL A 137 1.85 1.61 -9.46
CA VAL A 137 2.27 1.32 -8.08
C VAL A 137 2.41 2.63 -7.30
N ALA A 138 1.88 2.69 -6.08
CA ALA A 138 2.10 3.82 -5.20
C ALA A 138 3.59 3.98 -4.87
N SER A 139 4.07 5.22 -4.85
CA SER A 139 5.46 5.53 -4.50
C SER A 139 5.77 5.15 -3.05
N PRO A 140 7.04 4.89 -2.70
CA PRO A 140 7.38 4.47 -1.34
C PRO A 140 7.06 5.56 -0.30
N GLU A 141 7.15 6.85 -0.65
CA GLU A 141 6.79 7.96 0.23
C GLU A 141 5.29 7.98 0.55
N HIS A 142 4.46 7.72 -0.47
CA HIS A 142 3.02 7.59 -0.30
C HIS A 142 2.68 6.37 0.56
N LEU A 143 3.32 5.23 0.33
CA LEU A 143 3.12 4.03 1.14
C LEU A 143 3.48 4.30 2.61
N VAL A 144 4.62 4.95 2.90
CA VAL A 144 4.97 5.36 4.28
C VAL A 144 3.89 6.26 4.88
N THR A 145 3.45 7.28 4.13
CA THR A 145 2.43 8.22 4.61
C THR A 145 1.11 7.50 4.92
N MET A 146 0.65 6.60 4.05
CA MET A 146 -0.55 5.79 4.26
C MET A 146 -0.43 4.90 5.50
N LYS A 147 0.74 4.28 5.70
CA LYS A 147 1.01 3.41 6.85
C LYS A 147 0.99 4.18 8.17
N LEU A 148 1.57 5.37 8.21
CA LEU A 148 1.50 6.25 9.38
C LEU A 148 0.07 6.75 9.64
N GLY A 149 -0.71 7.00 8.58
CA GLY A 149 -2.11 7.42 8.68
C GLY A 149 -3.05 6.34 9.20
N ALA A 150 -2.78 5.06 8.91
CA ALA A 150 -3.56 3.93 9.46
C ALA A 150 -3.40 3.76 10.98
N ALA A 151 -2.29 4.26 11.51
CA ALA A 151 -2.00 4.38 12.92
C ALA A 151 -1.95 3.08 13.76
N THR A 152 -1.75 1.92 13.14
CA THR A 152 -1.58 0.65 13.85
C THR A 152 -0.11 0.28 14.03
N ASP A 153 0.21 -0.53 15.06
CA ASP A 153 1.57 -1.05 15.27
C ASP A 153 2.11 -1.84 14.08
N LYS A 154 1.21 -2.54 13.37
CA LYS A 154 1.57 -3.30 12.18
C LYS A 154 1.99 -2.36 11.06
N ASP A 155 1.20 -1.32 10.81
CA ASP A 155 1.48 -0.36 9.76
C ASP A 155 2.72 0.50 10.08
N GLU A 156 2.97 0.85 11.33
CA GLU A 156 4.24 1.48 11.72
C GLU A 156 5.46 0.62 11.39
N ARG A 157 5.39 -0.70 11.64
CA ARG A 157 6.49 -1.62 11.28
C ARG A 157 6.71 -1.69 9.77
N ASP A 158 5.63 -1.69 9.00
CA ASP A 158 5.70 -1.63 7.54
C ASP A 158 6.33 -0.30 7.06
N ALA A 159 5.95 0.83 7.66
CA ALA A 159 6.56 2.13 7.38
C ALA A 159 8.06 2.13 7.69
N MET A 160 8.46 1.65 8.88
CA MET A 160 9.87 1.55 9.27
C MET A 160 10.66 0.65 8.32
N ARG A 161 10.05 -0.42 7.80
CA ARG A 161 10.70 -1.29 6.82
C ARG A 161 11.00 -0.54 5.53
N LEU A 162 10.04 0.19 4.98
CA LEU A 162 10.26 1.02 3.78
C LEU A 162 11.37 2.05 4.03
N LEU A 163 11.26 2.78 5.14
CA LEU A 163 12.25 3.78 5.54
C LEU A 163 13.67 3.22 5.72
N ALA A 164 13.81 1.96 6.14
CA ALA A 164 15.11 1.35 6.38
C ALA A 164 15.73 0.68 5.13
N LYS A 165 14.91 0.35 4.12
CA LYS A 165 15.30 -0.61 3.07
C LYS A 165 15.18 -0.09 1.65
N VAL A 166 14.36 0.94 1.40
CA VAL A 166 14.22 1.53 0.08
C VAL A 166 15.29 2.61 -0.07
N GLU A 167 16.27 2.37 -0.94
CA GLU A 167 17.47 3.21 -1.05
C GLU A 167 17.20 4.62 -1.61
N ASP A 168 16.23 4.72 -2.51
CA ASP A 168 15.87 5.94 -3.23
C ASP A 168 14.66 6.69 -2.62
N LEU A 169 14.22 6.30 -1.42
CA LEU A 169 13.10 6.94 -0.73
C LEU A 169 13.42 8.40 -0.40
N ASP A 170 12.61 9.33 -0.92
CA ASP A 170 12.78 10.75 -0.62
C ASP A 170 12.12 11.12 0.72
N VAL A 171 12.97 11.25 1.74
CA VAL A 171 12.53 11.60 3.10
C VAL A 171 11.92 13.01 3.17
N ASP A 172 12.36 13.97 2.36
CA ASP A 172 11.79 15.32 2.44
C ASP A 172 10.42 15.36 1.79
N LYS A 173 10.25 14.70 0.63
CA LYS A 173 8.93 14.47 0.05
C LYS A 173 8.01 13.71 1.01
N THR A 174 8.52 12.71 1.73
CA THR A 174 7.74 11.97 2.75
C THR A 174 7.30 12.90 3.88
N ARG A 175 8.17 13.80 4.36
CA ARG A 175 7.79 14.82 5.35
C ARG A 175 6.70 15.74 4.82
N ASP A 176 6.82 16.20 3.58
CA ASP A 176 5.83 17.09 2.99
C ASP A 176 4.45 16.41 2.88
N LEU A 177 4.41 15.16 2.42
CA LEU A 177 3.19 14.35 2.36
C LEU A 177 2.59 14.13 3.76
N VAL A 178 3.40 13.71 4.74
CA VAL A 178 2.94 13.51 6.12
C VAL A 178 2.42 14.81 6.72
N LYS A 179 3.11 15.94 6.53
CA LYS A 179 2.68 17.25 7.04
C LYS A 179 1.36 17.67 6.39
N ARG A 180 1.25 17.50 5.08
CA ARG A 180 0.07 17.88 4.29
C ARG A 180 -1.17 17.07 4.68
N PHE A 181 -1.03 15.76 4.87
CA PHE A 181 -2.18 14.85 5.04
C PHE A 181 -2.44 14.42 6.49
N LEU A 182 -1.40 14.32 7.32
CA LEU A 182 -1.52 13.86 8.72
C LEU A 182 -1.26 14.99 9.73
N GLY A 183 -0.87 16.18 9.26
CA GLY A 183 -0.60 17.33 10.09
C GLY A 183 0.74 17.27 10.85
N PRO A 184 1.01 18.27 11.72
CA PRO A 184 2.28 18.38 12.44
C PRO A 184 2.59 17.18 13.35
N SER A 185 1.56 16.58 13.98
CA SER A 185 1.73 15.40 14.84
C SER A 185 2.23 14.18 14.07
N GLY A 186 1.80 14.01 12.81
CA GLY A 186 2.30 12.96 11.92
C GLY A 186 3.81 13.04 11.69
N ILE A 187 4.38 14.25 11.68
CA ILE A 187 5.83 14.44 11.51
C ILE A 187 6.60 13.92 12.71
N GLY A 188 6.11 14.17 13.93
CA GLY A 188 6.73 13.60 15.13
C GLY A 188 6.83 12.08 15.06
N ARG A 189 5.76 11.44 14.57
CA ARG A 189 5.72 9.98 14.36
C ARG A 189 6.67 9.51 13.26
N LEU A 190 6.72 10.22 12.12
CA LEU A 190 7.66 9.93 11.04
C LEU A 190 9.12 9.99 11.53
N GLU A 191 9.50 11.03 12.26
CA GLU A 191 10.86 11.18 12.77
C GLU A 191 11.23 10.10 13.77
N GLU A 192 10.28 9.65 14.60
CA GLU A 192 10.47 8.49 15.47
C GLU A 192 10.70 7.20 14.66
N CYS A 193 9.88 6.95 13.64
CA CYS A 193 10.08 5.81 12.74
C CYS A 193 11.44 5.86 12.03
N LEU A 194 11.87 7.03 11.53
CA LEU A 194 13.18 7.23 10.92
C LEU A 194 14.32 6.91 11.89
N ARG A 195 14.24 7.36 13.15
CA ARG A 195 15.25 7.05 14.18
C ARG A 195 15.30 5.55 14.48
N ARG A 196 14.14 4.91 14.66
CA ARG A 196 14.04 3.46 14.92
C ARG A 196 14.52 2.62 13.74
N ALA A 197 14.32 3.12 12.52
CA ALA A 197 14.87 2.54 11.29
C ALA A 197 16.39 2.76 11.14
N GLY A 198 17.01 3.61 11.97
CA GLY A 198 18.43 3.97 11.84
C GLY A 198 18.72 4.85 10.62
N HIS A 199 17.71 5.55 10.09
CA HIS A 199 17.85 6.31 8.86
C HIS A 199 18.73 7.55 9.07
N PRO A 200 19.75 7.81 8.21
CA PRO A 200 20.74 8.88 8.43
C PRO A 200 20.13 10.29 8.40
N ARG A 201 18.96 10.45 7.76
CA ARG A 201 18.24 11.73 7.67
C ARG A 201 17.25 11.97 8.82
N ALA A 202 17.24 11.14 9.86
CA ALA A 202 16.35 11.29 11.01
C ALA A 202 16.69 12.55 11.84
N LYS A 203 15.68 13.31 12.24
CA LYS A 203 15.83 14.51 13.09
C LYS A 203 15.47 14.17 14.54
N ARG A 204 16.09 14.84 15.53
CA ARG A 204 15.86 14.56 16.97
C ARG A 204 14.52 15.09 17.51
N ALA A 205 14.00 16.16 16.94
CA ALA A 205 12.66 16.70 17.21
C ALA A 205 12.29 17.67 16.08
N TYR A 206 11.01 17.71 15.71
CA TYR A 206 10.50 18.78 14.86
C TYR A 206 10.34 20.03 15.74
N MET A 207 11.40 20.84 15.83
CA MET A 207 11.25 22.22 16.29
C MET A 207 10.71 23.00 15.09
N GLU A 208 9.47 23.48 15.18
CA GLU A 208 8.94 24.44 14.22
C GLU A 208 9.93 25.62 14.18
N SER A 209 10.69 25.71 13.09
CA SER A 209 11.40 26.93 12.76
C SER A 209 10.32 27.89 12.33
N SER A 210 9.94 28.79 13.25
CA SER A 210 9.06 29.94 12.97
C SER A 210 9.67 30.84 11.92
#